data_AF-A0A3A8HUI1-F1
#
_entry.id   AF-A0A3A8HUI1-F1
#
_cell.length_a   1.000
_cell.length_b   1.000
_cell.length_c   1.000
_cell.angle_alpha   90.00
_cell.angle_beta   90.00
_cell.angle_gamma   90.00
#
_symmetry.space_group_name_H-M   'P 1'
#
loop_
_entity.id
_entity.type
_entity.pdbx_description
1 polymer ?
#
loop_
_entity_poly.entity_id
_entity_poly.type
_entity_poly.pdbx_seq_one_letter_code
_entity_poly.pdbx_strand_id
1 'polypeptide(L)'
;MRSFRSLVVLCVLSLALPVLAEEAPPQAKPTGEAPKSPCEHGVQKALCSRCNPKLSAVYKSKGDWCAEHERAESQCVICNPKLAEKGVK
;
A
#
# COMPACT_ATOMS: atom_id res chain seq x y z
N MET A 1 -62.48 32.08 20.42
CA MET A 1 -61.84 32.03 21.75
C MET A 1 -60.97 30.79 21.83
N ARG A 2 -59.65 30.97 21.99
CA ARG A 2 -58.60 30.04 22.52
C ARG A 2 -58.65 28.58 22.02
N SER A 3 -57.66 28.04 21.32
CA SER A 3 -56.32 27.82 21.91
C SER A 3 -55.33 27.31 20.85
N PHE A 4 -54.19 27.98 20.76
CA PHE A 4 -52.92 27.43 20.30
C PHE A 4 -52.55 26.20 21.15
N ARG A 5 -52.50 25.01 20.54
CA ARG A 5 -51.77 23.82 20.99
C ARG A 5 -51.68 22.93 19.74
N SER A 6 -50.56 22.53 19.15
CA SER A 6 -49.14 22.72 19.41
C SER A 6 -48.47 22.26 18.10
N LEU A 7 -47.76 23.15 17.42
CA LEU A 7 -46.37 22.93 17.02
C LEU A 7 -45.98 21.63 16.28
N VAL A 8 -46.76 21.15 15.30
CA VAL A 8 -46.29 20.10 14.35
C VAL A 8 -46.67 20.47 12.91
N VAL A 9 -46.34 21.70 12.52
CA VAL A 9 -46.24 22.13 11.12
C VAL A 9 -44.75 22.26 10.82
N LEU A 10 -44.33 21.86 9.61
CA LEU A 10 -42.97 21.81 9.05
C LEU A 10 -42.18 20.52 9.34
N CYS A 11 -42.19 19.55 8.43
CA CYS A 11 -41.22 19.56 7.31
C CYS A 11 -41.31 18.28 6.46
N VAL A 12 -41.83 18.42 5.22
CA VAL A 12 -41.16 17.99 3.98
C VAL A 12 -40.60 16.55 3.99
N LEU A 13 -41.26 15.48 3.55
CA LEU A 13 -41.83 15.20 2.21
C LEU A 13 -41.12 15.88 1.02
N SER A 14 -39.80 15.74 0.87
CA SER A 14 -39.06 15.95 -0.40
C SER A 14 -37.63 15.39 -0.33
N LEU A 15 -37.15 14.82 -1.45
CA LEU A 15 -35.78 14.40 -1.81
C LEU A 15 -35.42 12.95 -1.39
N ALA A 16 -35.68 11.91 -2.20
CA ALA A 16 -35.01 11.56 -3.47
C ALA A 16 -33.49 11.31 -3.32
N LEU A 17 -33.11 10.03 -3.47
CA LEU A 17 -31.80 9.38 -3.68
C LEU A 17 -30.49 10.16 -3.40
N PRO A 18 -29.56 9.48 -2.70
CA PRO A 18 -28.20 9.29 -3.21
C PRO A 18 -27.87 7.79 -3.33
N VAL A 19 -27.51 7.31 -4.51
CA VAL A 19 -26.13 7.28 -5.03
C VAL A 19 -25.30 6.16 -4.38
N LEU A 20 -25.14 5.10 -5.17
CA LEU A 20 -23.87 4.41 -5.44
C LEU A 20 -22.86 4.38 -4.27
N ALA A 21 -23.06 3.45 -3.34
CA ALA A 21 -21.97 2.97 -2.50
C ALA A 21 -21.13 1.97 -3.31
N GLU A 22 -20.33 2.49 -4.24
CA GLU A 22 -19.12 1.81 -4.66
C GLU A 22 -18.09 2.07 -3.55
N GLU A 23 -18.07 1.20 -2.54
CA GLU A 23 -16.96 1.17 -1.58
C GLU A 23 -15.74 0.62 -2.31
N ALA A 24 -15.04 1.51 -3.01
CA ALA A 24 -13.68 1.28 -3.45
C ALA A 24 -12.83 0.93 -2.21
N PRO A 25 -12.04 -0.16 -2.24
CA PRO A 25 -11.19 -0.49 -1.11
C PRO A 25 -10.22 0.67 -0.86
N PRO A 26 -9.88 0.97 0.41
CA PRO A 26 -8.89 1.97 0.72
C PRO A 26 -7.59 1.56 0.04
N GLN A 27 -7.20 2.29 -1.00
CA GLN A 27 -5.87 2.23 -1.56
C GLN A 27 -4.92 2.69 -0.46
N ALA A 28 -4.39 1.74 0.30
CA ALA A 28 -3.21 1.92 1.11
C ALA A 28 -2.07 2.28 0.15
N LYS A 29 -1.89 3.57 -0.08
CA LYS A 29 -0.67 4.12 -0.68
C LYS A 29 0.48 3.58 0.18
N PRO A 30 1.44 2.82 -0.39
CA PRO A 30 2.67 2.58 0.34
C PRO A 30 3.37 3.93 0.40
N THR A 31 3.13 4.70 1.46
CA THR A 31 3.93 5.87 1.81
C THR A 31 5.28 5.37 2.30
N GLY A 32 6.08 4.88 1.36
CA GLY A 32 7.52 4.81 1.47
C GLY A 32 8.06 6.01 0.74
N GLU A 33 8.14 7.15 1.42
CA GLU A 33 9.09 8.19 1.02
C GLU A 33 10.49 7.59 1.16
N ALA A 34 10.95 6.95 0.09
CA ALA A 34 12.30 6.44 -0.04
C ALA A 34 13.23 7.63 -0.28
N PRO A 35 14.42 7.66 0.36
CA PRO A 35 15.47 8.58 -0.07
C PRO A 35 15.73 8.37 -1.56
N LYS A 36 15.91 9.47 -2.29
CA LYS A 36 16.07 9.49 -3.76
C LYS A 36 17.33 8.76 -4.26
N SER A 37 18.15 8.22 -3.35
CA SER A 37 19.35 7.44 -3.62
C SER A 37 19.17 5.95 -3.28
N PRO A 38 19.68 5.03 -4.13
CA PRO A 38 19.75 3.61 -3.78
C PRO A 38 20.64 3.40 -2.54
N CYS A 39 20.39 2.33 -1.80
CA CYS A 39 21.29 1.91 -0.72
C CYS A 39 22.59 1.31 -1.28
N GLU A 40 23.53 0.95 -0.40
CA GLU A 40 24.83 0.35 -0.79
C GLU A 40 24.70 -0.95 -1.61
N HIS A 41 23.56 -1.63 -1.51
CA HIS A 41 23.23 -2.84 -2.27
C HIS A 41 22.66 -2.54 -3.67
N GLY A 42 22.57 -1.28 -4.08
CA GLY A 42 22.05 -0.89 -5.41
C GLY A 42 20.53 -0.99 -5.56
N VAL A 43 19.81 -1.20 -4.47
CA VAL A 43 18.34 -1.26 -4.42
C VAL A 43 17.81 -0.05 -3.67
N GLN A 44 16.59 0.40 -3.96
CA GLN A 44 15.93 1.41 -3.12
C GLN A 44 15.90 0.93 -1.67
N LYS A 45 16.36 1.76 -0.72
CA LYS A 45 16.49 1.34 0.69
C LYS A 45 15.20 0.74 1.22
N ALA A 46 14.07 1.36 0.93
CA ALA A 46 12.72 0.94 1.32
C ALA A 46 12.28 -0.42 0.73
N LEU A 47 12.94 -0.92 -0.32
CA LEU A 47 12.64 -2.20 -0.97
C LEU A 47 13.77 -3.22 -0.79
N CYS A 48 14.92 -2.83 -0.26
CA CYS A 48 16.04 -3.75 -0.08
C CYS A 48 15.76 -4.73 1.06
N SER A 49 15.62 -6.02 0.75
CA SER A 49 15.40 -7.09 1.73
C SER A 49 16.54 -7.21 2.75
N ARG A 50 17.77 -6.81 2.37
CA ARG A 50 18.95 -6.75 3.26
C ARG A 50 18.88 -5.57 4.24
N CYS A 51 18.36 -4.41 3.81
CA CYS A 51 18.21 -3.24 4.68
C CYS A 51 16.93 -3.28 5.52
N ASN A 52 15.89 -3.95 5.04
CA ASN A 52 14.57 -4.03 5.66
C ASN A 52 14.12 -5.51 5.75
N PRO A 53 14.57 -6.25 6.79
CA PRO A 53 14.27 -7.68 6.93
C PRO A 53 12.77 -7.97 7.09
N LYS A 54 11.97 -6.98 7.52
CA LYS A 54 10.50 -7.07 7.55
C LYS A 54 9.87 -7.36 6.18
N LEU A 55 10.56 -7.00 5.10
CA LEU A 55 10.09 -7.27 3.74
C LEU A 55 10.25 -8.74 3.36
N SER A 56 11.05 -9.54 4.08
CA SER A 56 11.21 -10.96 3.77
C SER A 56 9.88 -11.72 3.73
N ALA A 57 8.99 -11.46 4.70
CA ALA A 57 7.64 -12.04 4.71
C ALA A 57 6.84 -11.60 3.47
N VAL A 58 6.93 -10.33 3.10
CA VAL A 58 6.24 -9.78 1.91
C VAL A 58 6.76 -10.43 0.63
N TYR A 59 8.07 -10.57 0.48
CA TYR A 59 8.71 -11.21 -0.67
C TYR A 59 8.38 -12.72 -0.75
N LYS A 60 8.40 -13.42 0.39
CA LYS A 60 7.98 -14.83 0.50
C LYS A 60 6.51 -15.01 0.09
N SER A 61 5.61 -14.18 0.60
CA SER A 61 4.19 -14.23 0.23
C SER A 61 3.94 -13.94 -1.25
N LYS A 62 4.84 -13.20 -1.91
CA LYS A 62 4.79 -12.91 -3.34
C LYS A 62 5.50 -13.96 -4.21
N GLY A 63 6.15 -14.96 -3.61
CA GLY A 63 6.98 -15.93 -4.33
C GLY A 63 8.30 -15.37 -4.87
N ASP A 64 8.68 -14.15 -4.49
CA ASP A 64 9.93 -13.48 -4.92
C ASP A 64 11.01 -13.67 -3.84
N TRP A 65 11.26 -14.92 -3.41
CA TRP A 65 12.19 -15.22 -2.33
C TRP A 65 13.18 -16.31 -2.69
N CYS A 66 14.46 -15.96 -2.66
CA CYS A 66 15.54 -16.92 -2.76
C CYS A 66 15.82 -17.50 -1.37
N ALA A 67 15.48 -18.77 -1.16
CA ALA A 67 15.67 -19.45 0.13
C ALA A 67 17.14 -19.69 0.46
N GLU A 68 17.97 -20.05 -0.54
CA GLU A 68 19.39 -20.36 -0.31
C GLU A 68 20.22 -19.15 0.10
N HIS A 69 19.80 -17.96 -0.32
CA HIS A 69 20.55 -16.72 -0.10
C HIS A 69 19.79 -15.69 0.72
N GLU A 70 18.69 -16.12 1.34
CA GLU A 70 17.86 -15.38 2.29
C GLU A 70 17.56 -13.92 1.88
N ARG A 71 17.18 -13.74 0.61
CA ARG A 71 16.86 -12.41 0.07
C ARG A 71 15.79 -12.48 -1.01
N ALA A 72 15.24 -11.33 -1.36
CA ALA A 72 14.31 -11.25 -2.49
C ALA A 72 14.98 -11.80 -3.76
N GLU A 73 14.27 -12.65 -4.51
CA GLU A 73 14.84 -13.30 -5.70
C GLU A 73 15.24 -12.26 -6.76
N SER A 74 14.42 -11.22 -6.91
CA SER A 74 14.66 -10.00 -7.68
C SER A 74 15.89 -9.18 -7.24
N GLN A 75 16.50 -9.52 -6.11
CA GLN A 75 17.70 -8.87 -5.55
C GLN A 75 18.86 -9.87 -5.40
N CYS A 76 18.67 -11.13 -5.78
CA CYS A 76 19.66 -12.18 -5.62
C CYS A 76 20.63 -12.21 -6.80
N VAL A 77 21.73 -11.48 -6.70
CA VAL A 77 22.81 -11.49 -7.71
C VAL A 77 23.48 -12.86 -7.89
N ILE A 78 23.38 -13.74 -6.89
CA ILE A 78 23.96 -15.09 -6.99
C ILE A 78 23.13 -15.97 -7.93
N CYS A 79 21.80 -15.91 -7.83
CA CYS A 79 20.90 -16.62 -8.73
C CYS A 79 20.72 -15.88 -10.07
N ASN A 80 20.77 -14.55 -10.04
CA ASN A 80 20.50 -13.67 -11.18
C ASN A 80 21.68 -12.70 -11.40
N PRO A 81 22.80 -13.15 -12.01
CA PRO A 81 24.01 -12.33 -12.16
C PRO A 81 23.79 -11.06 -12.99
N LYS A 82 22.80 -11.04 -13.89
CA LYS A 82 22.41 -9.84 -14.67
C LYS A 82 21.97 -8.65 -13.81
N LEU A 83 21.60 -8.88 -12.56
CA LEU A 83 21.26 -7.80 -11.62
C LEU A 83 22.48 -6.95 -11.25
N ALA A 84 23.68 -7.53 -11.29
CA ALA A 84 24.93 -6.79 -11.04
C ALA A 84 25.19 -5.73 -12.12
N GLU A 85 24.81 -6.00 -13.37
CA GLU A 85 24.88 -5.03 -14.48
C GLU A 85 23.96 -3.82 -14.24
N LYS A 86 22.89 -4.02 -13.46
CA LYS A 86 21.96 -2.96 -13.03
C LYS A 86 22.41 -2.27 -11.73
N GLY A 87 23.58 -2.62 -11.22
CA GLY A 87 24.17 -2.04 -10.01
C GLY A 87 23.75 -2.69 -8.69
N VAL A 88 22.96 -3.77 -8.71
CA VAL A 88 22.56 -4.52 -7.51
C VAL A 88 23.73 -5.36 -6.99
N LYS A 89 23.93 -5.42 -5.66
CA LYS A 89 25.08 -6.07 -5.02
C LYS A 89 24.68 -6.95 -3.81
#